data_AF-A0A139QUU7-F1
#
_entry.id   AF-A0A139QUU7-F1
#
_cell.length_a   1.000
_cell.length_b   1.000
_cell.length_c   1.000
_cell.angle_alpha   90.00
_cell.angle_beta   90.00
_cell.angle_gamma   90.00
#
_symmetry.space_group_name_H-M   'P 1'
#
loop_
_entity.id
_entity.type
_entity.pdbx_description
1 polymer ?
#
loop_
_entity_poly.entity_id
_entity_poly.type
_entity_poly.pdbx_seq_one_letter_code
_entity_poly.pdbx_strand_id
1 'polypeptide(L)'
;MVSITEKDFKDFPKSDTSKVPILDRSTAEKIGDRYLGSLTDKVSQYVAADTYTQLTVDGKPYRVTPLEYADPIKWFNNQAKGIGEYIKVDMVTGNAELVDLKTPMKYSDSEYFNRDVKRHLRIKYPTKIFKTPSFEVDDEGNPFYVATVYQKQFGLGVPRPSSVIILDATNGETKEYSLDEVPEWVDRVYPAEETIEQINYNGKYKDGFWNALISKKNVTQTTEGYNYLSIGNDIYLYTGVTSANADESNLGFILENMRTGEITKYNLASATEESARASAEGAVQEKAYKATFPILVNLNDKPLYIMGLKDNAGLVKEYALVDAVEYQNVIVAATVDELLSKYANKNDLDLDNETVESIKGVVSDLKSAVIKGDTVYFFKVDGKIYKVKASVSDDLPYLENGQSFEGQVGKDNYLKTFKVK
;
A
#
# COMPACT_ATOMS: atom_id res chain seq x y z
N MET A 1 -19.30 -20.76 -7.19
CA MET A 1 -18.97 -19.44 -7.77
C MET A 1 -19.03 -18.39 -6.68
N VAL A 2 -18.06 -17.47 -6.63
CA VAL A 2 -18.13 -16.30 -5.73
C VAL A 2 -19.08 -15.26 -6.29
N SER A 3 -19.73 -14.49 -5.42
CA SER A 3 -20.55 -13.34 -5.83
C SER A 3 -19.61 -12.16 -6.06
N ILE A 4 -19.73 -11.50 -7.21
CA ILE A 4 -18.96 -10.31 -7.54
C ILE A 4 -19.96 -9.19 -7.81
N THR A 5 -19.90 -8.14 -7.01
CA THR A 5 -20.73 -6.95 -7.20
C THR A 5 -20.09 -6.09 -8.29
N GLU A 6 -20.81 -5.80 -9.36
CA GLU A 6 -20.30 -4.90 -10.40
C GLU A 6 -20.71 -3.44 -10.12
N LYS A 7 -19.74 -2.52 -10.20
CA LYS A 7 -19.92 -1.07 -10.08
C LYS A 7 -19.19 -0.36 -11.22
N ASP A 8 -19.49 0.92 -11.42
CA ASP A 8 -18.75 1.78 -12.33
C ASP A 8 -17.56 2.43 -11.58
N PHE A 9 -16.51 2.84 -12.30
CA PHE A 9 -15.36 3.51 -11.69
C PHE A 9 -15.72 4.77 -10.91
N LYS A 10 -16.80 5.48 -11.26
CA LYS A 10 -17.28 6.63 -10.46
C LYS A 10 -17.60 6.29 -9.01
N ASP A 11 -17.90 5.02 -8.72
CA ASP A 11 -18.18 4.51 -7.38
C ASP A 11 -16.89 3.98 -6.69
N PHE A 12 -15.74 4.02 -7.38
CA PHE A 12 -14.45 3.63 -6.82
C PHE A 12 -14.06 4.60 -5.71
N PRO A 13 -13.66 4.11 -4.53
CA PRO A 13 -13.33 4.96 -3.38
C PRO A 13 -12.31 6.03 -3.74
N LYS A 14 -12.60 7.28 -3.37
CA LYS A 14 -11.61 8.37 -3.51
C LYS A 14 -10.37 8.01 -2.71
N SER A 15 -9.22 8.12 -3.36
CA SER A 15 -7.97 7.68 -2.76
C SER A 15 -7.40 8.76 -1.86
N ASP A 16 -7.12 8.41 -0.61
CA ASP A 16 -6.28 9.21 0.26
C ASP A 16 -4.82 8.92 -0.10
N THR A 17 -4.17 9.85 -0.81
CA THR A 17 -2.80 9.70 -1.28
C THR A 17 -1.79 9.56 -0.15
N SER A 18 -2.13 10.03 1.06
CA SER A 18 -1.29 9.87 2.25
C SER A 18 -1.30 8.44 2.82
N LYS A 19 -2.17 7.57 2.27
CA LYS A 19 -2.35 6.18 2.70
C LYS A 19 -2.08 5.17 1.60
N VAL A 20 -1.57 5.62 0.44
CA VAL A 20 -1.26 4.69 -0.66
C VAL A 20 0.05 3.96 -0.35
N PRO A 21 0.06 2.61 -0.29
CA PRO A 21 1.28 1.86 -0.04
C PRO A 21 2.16 1.85 -1.29
N ILE A 22 3.05 2.83 -1.39
CA ILE A 22 3.94 3.00 -2.55
C ILE A 22 5.09 2.00 -2.60
N LEU A 23 5.32 1.26 -1.51
CA LEU A 23 6.34 0.24 -1.40
C LEU A 23 5.79 -1.15 -1.73
N ASP A 24 6.61 -1.99 -2.37
CA ASP A 24 6.32 -3.41 -2.51
C ASP A 24 6.96 -4.23 -1.39
N ARG A 25 6.51 -5.48 -1.24
CA ARG A 25 7.00 -6.41 -0.21
C ARG A 25 8.53 -6.48 -0.16
N SER A 26 9.17 -6.65 -1.32
CA SER A 26 10.63 -6.81 -1.40
C SER A 26 11.40 -5.57 -0.93
N THR A 27 10.81 -4.37 -1.08
CA THR A 27 11.39 -3.14 -0.56
C THR A 27 11.21 -3.05 0.95
N ALA A 28 10.03 -3.41 1.47
CA ALA A 28 9.77 -3.45 2.90
C ALA A 28 10.68 -4.46 3.63
N GLU A 29 10.90 -5.65 3.05
CA GLU A 29 11.87 -6.64 3.53
C GLU A 29 13.26 -6.04 3.67
N LYS A 30 13.77 -5.40 2.60
CA LYS A 30 15.08 -4.74 2.63
C LYS A 30 15.20 -3.63 3.66
N ILE A 31 14.13 -2.84 3.84
CA ILE A 31 14.10 -1.77 4.82
C ILE A 31 14.16 -2.36 6.24
N GLY A 32 13.31 -3.36 6.52
CA GLY A 32 13.27 -4.02 7.83
C GLY A 32 14.57 -4.75 8.16
N ASP A 33 15.15 -5.50 7.22
CA ASP A 33 16.39 -6.24 7.44
C ASP A 33 17.58 -5.31 7.69
N ARG A 34 17.66 -4.19 6.96
CA ARG A 34 18.71 -3.17 7.19
C ARG A 34 18.52 -2.46 8.52
N TYR A 35 17.27 -2.18 8.88
CA TYR A 35 16.95 -1.57 10.16
C TYR A 35 17.35 -2.50 11.30
N LEU A 36 16.97 -3.79 11.27
CA LEU A 36 17.42 -4.79 12.24
C LEU A 36 18.94 -4.91 12.26
N GLY A 37 19.58 -4.94 11.08
CA GLY A 37 21.04 -4.97 10.92
C GLY A 37 21.78 -3.80 11.59
N SER A 38 21.11 -2.66 11.79
CA SER A 38 21.67 -1.50 12.49
C SER A 38 21.64 -1.63 14.02
N LEU A 39 20.86 -2.57 14.56
CA LEU A 39 20.67 -2.80 15.99
C LEU A 39 21.68 -3.84 16.50
N THR A 40 22.86 -3.38 16.91
CA THR A 40 24.01 -4.24 17.24
C THR A 40 23.75 -5.26 18.35
N ASP A 41 22.82 -5.00 19.27
CA ASP A 41 22.43 -5.87 20.36
C ASP A 41 21.46 -7.00 19.94
N LYS A 42 20.75 -6.85 18.81
CA LYS A 42 19.72 -7.78 18.33
C LYS A 42 20.20 -8.77 17.28
N VAL A 43 21.04 -8.32 16.34
CA VAL A 43 21.47 -9.10 15.15
C VAL A 43 22.18 -10.41 15.50
N SER A 44 22.80 -10.50 16.67
CA SER A 44 23.48 -11.74 17.10
C SER A 44 22.54 -12.83 17.60
N GLN A 45 21.28 -12.48 17.90
CA GLN A 45 20.30 -13.38 18.52
C GLN A 45 19.12 -13.68 17.59
N TYR A 46 18.73 -12.69 16.77
CA TYR A 46 17.51 -12.72 15.99
C TYR A 46 17.73 -12.31 14.54
N VAL A 47 16.86 -12.83 13.67
CA VAL A 47 16.67 -12.40 12.28
C VAL A 47 15.21 -11.96 12.08
N ALA A 48 14.92 -11.17 11.06
CA ALA A 48 13.53 -10.88 10.70
C ALA A 48 12.94 -12.09 9.97
N ALA A 49 11.67 -12.44 10.24
CA ALA A 49 10.99 -13.45 9.44
C ALA A 49 10.74 -12.92 8.02
N ASP A 50 10.69 -13.82 7.04
CA ASP A 50 10.40 -13.47 5.64
C ASP A 50 8.93 -13.05 5.41
N THR A 51 8.06 -13.09 6.43
CA THR A 51 6.60 -13.01 6.26
C THR A 51 6.11 -11.63 5.82
N TYR A 52 6.57 -10.54 6.47
CA TYR A 52 6.20 -9.14 6.21
C TYR A 52 4.72 -8.97 5.80
N THR A 53 3.81 -9.40 6.67
CA THR A 53 2.35 -9.35 6.45
C THR A 53 1.88 -7.90 6.34
N GLN A 54 1.12 -7.59 5.28
CA GLN A 54 0.46 -6.30 5.13
C GLN A 54 -0.77 -6.23 6.05
N LEU A 55 -0.86 -5.16 6.82
CA LEU A 55 -1.95 -4.84 7.74
C LEU A 55 -2.37 -3.37 7.60
N THR A 56 -3.54 -3.06 8.14
CA THR A 56 -4.03 -1.69 8.34
C THR A 56 -4.09 -1.41 9.84
N VAL A 57 -3.22 -0.55 10.35
CA VAL A 57 -3.23 -0.14 11.76
C VAL A 57 -3.58 1.35 11.82
N ASP A 58 -4.65 1.71 12.52
CA ASP A 58 -5.19 3.08 12.57
C ASP A 58 -5.37 3.71 11.17
N GLY A 59 -5.93 2.91 10.25
CA GLY A 59 -6.19 3.31 8.88
C GLY A 59 -4.95 3.62 8.03
N LYS A 60 -3.76 3.18 8.43
CA LYS A 60 -2.51 3.32 7.67
C LYS A 60 -1.94 1.95 7.29
N PRO A 61 -1.38 1.81 6.07
CA PRO A 61 -0.83 0.54 5.62
C PRO A 61 0.56 0.30 6.24
N TYR A 62 0.68 -0.80 6.98
CA TYR A 62 1.96 -1.27 7.53
C TYR A 62 2.27 -2.68 7.05
N ARG A 63 3.55 -3.02 6.97
CA ARG A 63 4.00 -4.42 6.96
C ARG A 63 4.63 -4.76 8.29
N VAL A 64 4.16 -5.85 8.90
CA VAL A 64 4.70 -6.36 10.15
C VAL A 64 5.40 -7.69 9.94
N THR A 65 6.50 -7.91 10.64
CA THR A 65 7.17 -9.20 10.66
C THR A 65 7.68 -9.50 12.08
N PRO A 66 7.46 -10.71 12.61
CA PRO A 66 8.05 -11.10 13.88
C PRO A 66 9.56 -11.30 13.72
N LEU A 67 10.29 -11.16 14.81
CA LEU A 67 11.66 -11.67 14.86
C LEU A 67 11.65 -13.20 14.99
N GLU A 68 12.71 -13.83 14.51
CA GLU A 68 12.96 -15.27 14.62
C GLU A 68 14.32 -15.53 15.27
N TYR A 69 14.45 -16.65 15.97
CA TYR A 69 15.75 -17.08 16.49
C TYR A 69 16.70 -17.39 15.32
N ALA A 70 17.91 -16.82 15.37
CA ALA A 70 18.87 -16.97 14.25
C ALA A 70 19.33 -18.43 14.05
N ASP A 71 19.38 -19.23 15.12
CA ASP A 71 19.77 -20.65 15.07
C ASP A 71 19.26 -21.43 16.31
N PRO A 72 19.35 -22.79 16.32
CA PRO A 72 18.87 -23.60 17.44
C PRO A 72 19.56 -23.31 18.79
N ILE A 73 20.82 -22.87 18.79
CA ILE A 73 21.55 -22.49 20.02
C ILE A 73 20.97 -21.17 20.56
N LYS A 74 20.68 -20.21 19.68
CA LYS A 74 20.00 -18.96 20.06
C LYS A 74 18.62 -19.22 20.61
N TRP A 75 17.85 -20.11 19.98
CA TRP A 75 16.57 -20.56 20.52
C TRP A 75 16.75 -21.14 21.93
N PHE A 76 17.66 -22.10 22.13
CA PHE A 76 17.86 -22.74 23.44
C PHE A 76 18.18 -21.73 24.54
N ASN A 77 19.00 -20.72 24.24
CA ASN A 77 19.40 -19.69 25.19
C ASN A 77 18.30 -18.65 25.47
N ASN A 78 17.37 -18.43 24.54
CA ASN A 78 16.41 -17.33 24.61
C ASN A 78 14.93 -17.75 24.73
N GLN A 79 14.55 -19.00 24.46
CA GLN A 79 13.15 -19.47 24.51
C GLN A 79 12.47 -19.24 25.86
N ALA A 80 13.25 -19.28 26.95
CA ALA A 80 12.74 -18.99 28.30
C ALA A 80 12.28 -17.53 28.43
N LYS A 81 12.92 -16.59 27.73
CA LYS A 81 12.53 -15.17 27.64
C LYS A 81 11.49 -14.94 26.56
N GLY A 82 11.54 -15.66 25.45
CA GLY A 82 10.66 -15.46 24.29
C GLY A 82 11.15 -14.34 23.39
N ILE A 83 10.37 -14.01 22.37
CA ILE A 83 10.69 -12.97 21.39
C ILE A 83 9.98 -11.69 21.81
N GLY A 84 10.75 -10.67 22.19
CA GLY A 84 10.22 -9.46 22.82
C GLY A 84 9.75 -8.39 21.85
N GLU A 85 10.06 -8.52 20.57
CA GLU A 85 9.86 -7.44 19.60
C GLU A 85 9.44 -7.96 18.23
N TYR A 86 8.85 -7.06 17.42
CA TYR A 86 8.59 -7.28 16.00
C TYR A 86 8.93 -6.02 15.20
N ILE A 87 9.18 -6.16 13.90
CA ILE A 87 9.47 -5.02 13.02
C ILE A 87 8.17 -4.58 12.36
N LYS A 88 7.95 -3.27 12.31
CA LYS A 88 6.86 -2.63 11.58
C LYS A 88 7.44 -1.65 10.56
N VAL A 89 7.02 -1.77 9.31
CA VAL A 89 7.43 -0.90 8.20
C VAL A 89 6.22 -0.13 7.70
N ASP A 90 6.33 1.19 7.69
CA ASP A 90 5.34 2.09 7.10
C ASP A 90 5.43 2.02 5.57
N MET A 91 4.33 1.61 4.93
CA MET A 91 4.30 1.38 3.49
C MET A 91 4.13 2.67 2.67
N VAL A 92 3.86 3.80 3.33
CA VAL A 92 3.78 5.14 2.74
C VAL A 92 5.14 5.84 2.86
N THR A 93 5.73 5.83 4.06
CA THR A 93 6.95 6.59 4.33
C THR A 93 8.24 5.80 4.15
N GLY A 94 8.18 4.47 4.20
CA GLY A 94 9.35 3.59 4.17
C GLY A 94 10.19 3.63 5.45
N ASN A 95 9.62 4.12 6.54
CA ASN A 95 10.26 4.06 7.85
C ASN A 95 10.01 2.69 8.49
N ALA A 96 11.06 2.10 9.06
CA ALA A 96 10.95 0.92 9.91
C ALA A 96 11.12 1.29 11.38
N GLU A 97 10.38 0.59 12.23
CA GLU A 97 10.51 0.64 13.68
C GLU A 97 10.54 -0.78 14.28
N LEU A 98 11.25 -0.92 15.40
CA LEU A 98 11.20 -2.12 16.23
C LEU A 98 10.20 -1.84 17.35
N VAL A 99 9.12 -2.61 17.38
CA VAL A 99 8.06 -2.43 18.38
C VAL A 99 8.29 -3.41 19.52
N ASP A 100 8.44 -2.86 20.73
CA ASP A 100 8.57 -3.64 21.96
C ASP A 100 7.20 -4.18 22.41
N LEU A 101 7.13 -5.49 22.61
CA LEU A 101 5.94 -6.16 23.13
C LEU A 101 5.88 -6.03 24.64
N LYS A 102 4.68 -5.73 25.17
CA LYS A 102 4.41 -5.77 26.61
C LYS A 102 4.70 -7.15 27.22
N THR A 103 4.35 -8.20 26.46
CA THR A 103 4.61 -9.59 26.82
C THR A 103 5.31 -10.29 25.65
N PRO A 104 6.50 -10.88 25.84
CA PRO A 104 7.21 -11.57 24.76
C PRO A 104 6.42 -12.75 24.20
N MET A 105 6.54 -12.98 22.89
CA MET A 105 5.99 -14.14 22.21
C MET A 105 6.67 -15.41 22.72
N LYS A 106 5.86 -16.39 23.13
CA LYS A 106 6.28 -17.76 23.48
C LYS A 106 5.95 -18.76 22.39
N TYR A 107 5.12 -18.38 21.43
CA TYR A 107 4.71 -19.18 20.30
C TYR A 107 5.03 -18.39 19.05
N SER A 108 5.82 -18.98 18.16
CA SER A 108 6.19 -18.39 16.88
C SER A 108 6.50 -19.47 15.85
N ASP A 109 6.70 -19.09 14.60
CA ASP A 109 7.13 -20.01 13.54
C ASP A 109 8.59 -20.48 13.72
N SER A 110 9.39 -19.78 14.54
CA SER A 110 10.78 -20.15 14.86
C SER A 110 10.95 -20.92 16.17
N GLU A 111 9.85 -21.18 16.89
CA GLU A 111 9.86 -22.01 18.10
C GLU A 111 9.93 -23.50 17.77
N TYR A 112 10.41 -24.31 18.71
CA TYR A 112 10.49 -25.77 18.57
C TYR A 112 9.38 -26.49 19.34
N PHE A 113 9.13 -27.74 18.97
CA PHE A 113 8.17 -28.63 19.64
C PHE A 113 6.77 -28.00 19.70
N ASN A 114 6.11 -28.02 20.87
CA ASN A 114 4.72 -27.57 21.02
C ASN A 114 4.55 -26.05 21.01
N ARG A 115 5.63 -25.27 20.94
CA ARG A 115 5.58 -23.80 20.83
C ARG A 115 5.63 -23.31 19.38
N ASP A 116 6.01 -24.17 18.45
CA ASP A 116 5.84 -23.97 17.02
C ASP A 116 4.36 -23.76 16.71
N VAL A 117 4.00 -22.61 16.13
CA VAL A 117 2.61 -22.19 15.88
C VAL A 117 1.86 -23.24 15.07
N LYS A 118 2.44 -23.70 13.97
CA LYS A 118 1.79 -24.67 13.08
C LYS A 118 1.57 -25.99 13.79
N ARG A 119 2.54 -26.48 14.56
CA ARG A 119 2.43 -27.73 15.34
C ARG A 119 1.40 -27.60 16.44
N HIS A 120 1.43 -26.51 17.21
CA HIS A 120 0.48 -26.23 18.29
C HIS A 120 -0.96 -26.22 17.79
N LEU A 121 -1.22 -25.49 16.70
CA LEU A 121 -2.53 -25.46 16.05
C LEU A 121 -2.95 -26.83 15.52
N ARG A 122 -2.02 -27.61 14.93
CA ARG A 122 -2.33 -28.95 14.42
C ARG A 122 -2.69 -29.94 15.52
N ILE A 123 -2.05 -29.85 16.69
CA ILE A 123 -2.39 -30.69 17.84
C ILE A 123 -3.76 -30.33 18.41
N LYS A 124 -4.06 -29.02 18.52
CA LYS A 124 -5.32 -28.53 19.10
C LYS A 124 -6.52 -28.66 18.17
N TYR A 125 -6.29 -28.57 16.85
CA TYR A 125 -7.31 -28.62 15.81
C TYR A 125 -6.98 -29.70 14.74
N PRO A 126 -6.96 -31.00 15.12
CA PRO A 126 -6.44 -32.06 14.25
C PRO A 126 -7.28 -32.30 12.98
N THR A 127 -8.56 -31.94 13.00
CA THR A 127 -9.50 -32.14 11.88
C THR A 127 -9.67 -30.90 11.00
N LYS A 128 -9.13 -29.74 11.41
CA LYS A 128 -9.30 -28.48 10.67
C LYS A 128 -8.26 -28.38 9.54
N ILE A 129 -8.69 -27.84 8.41
CA ILE A 129 -7.83 -27.66 7.23
C ILE A 129 -7.45 -26.18 7.16
N PHE A 130 -6.22 -25.83 7.49
CA PHE A 130 -5.68 -24.47 7.38
C PHE A 130 -4.29 -24.51 6.73
N LYS A 131 -3.89 -23.42 6.08
CA LYS A 131 -2.53 -23.26 5.51
C LYS A 131 -1.55 -22.72 6.57
N THR A 132 -0.54 -21.96 6.17
CA THR A 132 0.36 -21.26 7.10
C THR A 132 -0.39 -20.07 7.72
N PRO A 133 -0.46 -19.97 9.06
CA PRO A 133 -1.05 -18.81 9.72
C PRO A 133 -0.31 -17.52 9.38
N SER A 134 -1.01 -16.39 9.26
CA SER A 134 -0.40 -15.06 9.14
C SER A 134 -0.04 -14.52 10.52
N PHE A 135 1.17 -13.98 10.66
CA PHE A 135 1.49 -13.11 11.80
C PHE A 135 0.77 -11.78 11.60
N GLU A 136 -0.04 -11.39 12.58
CA GLU A 136 -0.81 -10.15 12.61
C GLU A 136 -0.67 -9.50 14.00
N VAL A 137 -0.95 -8.20 14.08
CA VAL A 137 -0.98 -7.46 15.34
C VAL A 137 -2.31 -6.75 15.46
N ASP A 138 -2.88 -6.70 16.66
CA ASP A 138 -4.08 -5.89 16.91
C ASP A 138 -3.73 -4.40 16.97
N ASP A 139 -4.76 -3.56 17.12
CA ASP A 139 -4.61 -2.10 17.22
C ASP A 139 -3.78 -1.65 18.43
N GLU A 140 -3.61 -2.50 19.44
CA GLU A 140 -2.83 -2.25 20.65
C GLU A 140 -1.37 -2.73 20.52
N GLY A 141 -1.02 -3.37 19.40
CA GLY A 141 0.29 -3.95 19.10
C GLY A 141 0.53 -5.33 19.71
N ASN A 142 -0.51 -6.02 20.18
CA ASN A 142 -0.39 -7.38 20.70
C ASN A 142 -0.24 -8.39 19.54
N PRO A 143 0.62 -9.42 19.69
CA PRO A 143 0.98 -10.31 18.58
C PRO A 143 0.08 -11.54 18.49
N PHE A 144 -0.43 -11.82 17.30
CA PHE A 144 -1.28 -12.98 17.02
C PHE A 144 -0.86 -13.72 15.77
N TYR A 145 -1.25 -15.00 15.71
CA TYR A 145 -1.23 -15.79 14.50
C TYR A 145 -2.66 -16.13 14.07
N VAL A 146 -3.01 -15.74 12.84
CA VAL A 146 -4.35 -15.89 12.27
C VAL A 146 -4.33 -17.02 11.24
N ALA A 147 -5.10 -18.08 11.51
CA ALA A 147 -5.17 -19.25 10.66
C ALA A 147 -6.55 -19.39 10.02
N THR A 148 -6.65 -19.06 8.73
CA THR A 148 -7.87 -19.30 7.94
C THR A 148 -8.14 -20.79 7.79
N VAL A 149 -9.33 -21.22 8.22
CA VAL A 149 -9.81 -22.59 8.11
C VAL A 149 -10.69 -22.74 6.88
N TYR A 150 -10.38 -23.75 6.07
CA TYR A 150 -11.08 -24.08 4.86
C TYR A 150 -12.03 -25.26 5.03
N GLN A 151 -13.19 -25.17 4.40
CA GLN A 151 -14.07 -26.32 4.20
C GLN A 151 -13.52 -27.25 3.12
N LYS A 152 -13.66 -28.56 3.34
CA LYS A 152 -13.31 -29.58 2.36
C LYS A 152 -14.24 -29.46 1.14
N GLN A 153 -13.67 -29.13 -0.01
CA GLN A 153 -14.38 -29.14 -1.29
C GLN A 153 -14.27 -30.53 -1.95
N PHE A 154 -15.34 -30.97 -2.63
CA PHE A 154 -15.31 -32.16 -3.47
C PHE A 154 -15.14 -31.75 -4.94
N GLY A 155 -14.29 -32.45 -5.68
CA GLY A 155 -14.05 -32.18 -7.11
C GLY A 155 -13.13 -30.97 -7.36
N LEU A 156 -13.42 -30.20 -8.41
CA LEU A 156 -12.62 -29.04 -8.87
C LEU A 156 -12.99 -27.72 -8.15
N GLY A 157 -13.51 -27.79 -6.92
CA GLY A 157 -13.91 -26.62 -6.15
C GLY A 157 -12.71 -25.94 -5.50
N VAL A 158 -12.57 -24.62 -5.69
CA VAL A 158 -11.56 -23.81 -4.98
C VAL A 158 -11.92 -23.74 -3.49
N PRO A 159 -10.99 -24.03 -2.55
CA PRO A 159 -11.24 -23.97 -1.11
C PRO A 159 -11.78 -22.61 -0.67
N ARG A 160 -12.71 -22.62 0.29
CA ARG A 160 -13.32 -21.41 0.84
C ARG A 160 -13.09 -21.31 2.35
N PRO A 161 -12.78 -20.10 2.85
CA PRO A 161 -12.78 -19.84 4.28
C PRO A 161 -14.12 -20.23 4.90
N SER A 162 -14.06 -20.75 6.13
CA SER A 162 -15.22 -21.25 6.88
C SER A 162 -15.21 -20.83 8.33
N SER A 163 -14.02 -20.59 8.88
CA SER A 163 -13.78 -20.02 10.19
C SER A 163 -12.33 -19.53 10.23
N VAL A 164 -11.98 -18.83 11.31
CA VAL A 164 -10.62 -18.37 11.57
C VAL A 164 -10.22 -18.83 12.95
N ILE A 165 -9.03 -19.40 13.08
CA ILE A 165 -8.43 -19.71 14.39
C ILE A 165 -7.40 -18.63 14.68
N ILE A 166 -7.61 -17.89 15.76
CA ILE A 166 -6.65 -16.90 16.26
C ILE A 166 -5.87 -17.53 17.39
N LEU A 167 -4.54 -17.42 17.35
CA LEU A 167 -3.61 -17.83 18.39
C LEU A 167 -2.93 -16.60 18.97
N ASP A 168 -2.99 -16.46 20.29
CA ASP A 168 -2.21 -15.45 21.03
C ASP A 168 -0.76 -15.93 21.14
N ALA A 169 0.17 -15.18 20.53
CA ALA A 169 1.56 -15.59 20.44
C ALA A 169 2.28 -15.56 21.81
N THR A 170 1.72 -14.88 22.81
CA THR A 170 2.33 -14.71 24.14
C THR A 170 2.09 -15.91 25.06
N ASN A 171 0.92 -16.54 24.98
CA ASN A 171 0.49 -17.59 25.90
C ASN A 171 0.03 -18.89 25.21
N GLY A 172 -0.19 -18.86 23.89
CA GLY A 172 -0.64 -20.01 23.09
C GLY A 172 -2.11 -20.37 23.28
N GLU A 173 -2.89 -19.49 23.90
CA GLU A 173 -4.34 -19.57 23.87
C GLU A 173 -4.82 -19.42 22.43
N THR A 174 -5.91 -20.12 22.11
CA THR A 174 -6.45 -20.07 20.76
C THR A 174 -7.96 -20.04 20.83
N LYS A 175 -8.58 -19.32 19.90
CA LYS A 175 -10.03 -19.30 19.75
C LYS A 175 -10.39 -19.40 18.28
N GLU A 176 -11.34 -20.27 17.97
CA GLU A 176 -11.96 -20.35 16.65
C GLU A 176 -13.15 -19.39 16.60
N TYR A 177 -13.22 -18.59 15.55
CA TYR A 177 -14.29 -17.65 15.25
C TYR A 177 -15.00 -18.07 13.96
N SER A 178 -16.33 -17.98 13.97
CA SER A 178 -17.11 -17.96 12.73
C SER A 178 -16.76 -16.71 11.91
N LEU A 179 -17.03 -16.72 10.60
CA LEU A 179 -16.64 -15.61 9.71
C LEU A 179 -17.34 -14.28 10.06
N ASP A 180 -18.53 -14.35 10.65
CA ASP A 180 -19.34 -13.21 11.09
C ASP A 180 -18.95 -12.69 12.49
N GLU A 181 -18.17 -13.45 13.25
CA GLU A 181 -17.69 -13.08 14.59
C GLU A 181 -16.18 -12.75 14.62
N VAL A 182 -15.53 -12.66 13.45
CA VAL A 182 -14.11 -12.30 13.38
C VAL A 182 -13.91 -10.87 13.93
N PRO A 183 -12.97 -10.65 14.87
CA PRO A 183 -12.66 -9.32 15.38
C PRO A 183 -12.26 -8.34 14.27
N GLU A 184 -12.62 -7.06 14.43
CA GLU A 184 -12.38 -6.04 13.40
C GLU A 184 -10.89 -5.80 13.09
N TRP A 185 -9.99 -6.00 14.06
CA TRP A 185 -8.55 -5.84 13.87
C TRP A 185 -7.91 -6.92 12.97
N VAL A 186 -8.60 -8.03 12.71
CA VAL A 186 -8.07 -9.12 11.88
C VAL A 186 -8.19 -8.75 10.41
N ASP A 187 -7.06 -8.52 9.77
CA ASP A 187 -7.03 -8.04 8.39
C ASP A 187 -7.23 -9.18 7.37
N ARG A 188 -6.61 -10.35 7.61
CA ARG A 188 -6.38 -11.34 6.55
C ARG A 188 -7.13 -12.66 6.70
N VAL A 189 -8.46 -12.58 6.70
CA VAL A 189 -9.36 -13.77 6.72
C VAL A 189 -9.35 -14.51 5.38
N TYR A 190 -9.37 -13.78 4.27
CA TYR A 190 -9.38 -14.27 2.89
C TYR A 190 -8.02 -14.01 2.25
N PRO A 191 -7.13 -15.01 2.15
CA PRO A 191 -5.79 -14.78 1.62
C PRO A 191 -5.79 -14.60 0.09
N ALA A 192 -4.88 -13.74 -0.39
CA ALA A 192 -4.87 -13.27 -1.78
C ALA A 192 -4.78 -14.39 -2.84
N GLU A 193 -3.97 -15.43 -2.59
CA GLU A 193 -3.78 -16.52 -3.56
C GLU A 193 -5.08 -17.27 -3.83
N GLU A 194 -5.81 -17.64 -2.78
CA GLU A 194 -7.10 -18.30 -2.86
C GLU A 194 -8.14 -17.40 -3.50
N THR A 195 -8.17 -16.12 -3.14
CA THR A 195 -9.08 -15.15 -3.76
C THR A 195 -8.84 -15.07 -5.27
N ILE A 196 -7.59 -14.92 -5.71
CA ILE A 196 -7.25 -14.84 -7.13
C ILE A 196 -7.67 -16.13 -7.86
N GLU A 197 -7.44 -17.29 -7.25
CA GLU A 197 -7.90 -18.56 -7.80
C GLU A 197 -9.42 -18.60 -7.91
N GLN A 198 -10.16 -18.12 -6.90
CA GLN A 198 -11.62 -18.07 -6.91
C GLN A 198 -12.17 -17.10 -7.97
N ILE A 199 -11.56 -15.93 -8.13
CA ILE A 199 -11.90 -14.95 -9.16
C ILE A 199 -11.65 -15.52 -10.55
N ASN A 200 -10.47 -16.10 -10.79
CA ASN A 200 -10.12 -16.72 -12.06
C ASN A 200 -11.01 -17.90 -12.39
N TYR A 201 -11.37 -18.70 -11.38
CA TYR A 201 -12.35 -19.78 -11.56
C TYR A 201 -13.73 -19.24 -11.94
N ASN A 202 -14.18 -18.15 -11.30
CA ASN A 202 -15.44 -17.48 -11.65
C ASN A 202 -15.40 -16.95 -13.11
N GLY A 203 -14.35 -16.21 -13.48
CA GLY A 203 -14.18 -15.65 -14.82
C GLY A 203 -14.05 -16.72 -15.91
N LYS A 204 -13.36 -17.83 -15.63
CA LYS A 204 -13.20 -18.97 -16.54
C LYS A 204 -14.51 -19.68 -16.84
N TYR A 205 -15.33 -19.91 -15.83
CA TYR A 205 -16.54 -20.72 -15.94
C TYR A 205 -17.85 -19.90 -15.91
N LYS A 206 -17.78 -18.58 -16.10
CA LYS A 206 -18.94 -17.66 -16.09
C LYS A 206 -20.09 -18.15 -16.96
N ASP A 207 -19.79 -18.55 -18.20
CA ASP A 207 -20.78 -19.07 -19.16
C ASP A 207 -20.76 -20.61 -19.26
N GLY A 208 -20.27 -21.29 -18.21
CA GLY A 208 -20.25 -22.74 -18.10
C GLY A 208 -19.02 -23.45 -18.69
N PHE A 209 -18.88 -24.74 -18.35
CA PHE A 209 -17.71 -25.56 -18.67
C PHE A 209 -17.44 -25.68 -20.18
N TRP A 210 -18.46 -25.90 -20.99
CA TRP A 210 -18.31 -26.03 -22.44
C TRP A 210 -17.91 -24.73 -23.11
N ASN A 211 -18.39 -23.57 -22.61
CA ASN A 211 -17.90 -22.28 -23.07
C ASN A 211 -16.42 -22.12 -22.76
N ALA A 212 -16.02 -22.40 -21.51
CA ALA A 212 -14.62 -22.30 -21.06
C ALA A 212 -13.65 -23.13 -21.91
N LEU A 213 -14.09 -24.31 -22.39
CA LEU A 213 -13.24 -25.23 -23.15
C LEU A 213 -13.22 -24.93 -24.66
N ILE A 214 -14.37 -24.57 -25.25
CA ILE A 214 -14.55 -24.55 -26.71
C ILE A 214 -14.59 -23.10 -27.24
N SER A 215 -15.52 -22.29 -26.72
CA SER A 215 -15.85 -20.98 -27.31
C SER A 215 -15.04 -19.84 -26.72
N LYS A 216 -14.59 -19.98 -25.46
CA LYS A 216 -13.86 -18.97 -24.67
C LYS A 216 -14.46 -17.56 -24.76
N LYS A 217 -15.78 -17.46 -24.94
CA LYS A 217 -16.48 -16.16 -24.98
C LYS A 217 -16.60 -15.62 -23.56
N ASN A 218 -16.38 -14.32 -23.38
CA ASN A 218 -16.47 -13.62 -22.09
C ASN A 218 -15.63 -14.22 -20.96
N VAL A 219 -14.60 -15.01 -21.30
CA VAL A 219 -13.71 -15.59 -20.30
C VAL A 219 -12.76 -14.50 -19.82
N THR A 220 -12.79 -14.26 -18.51
CA THR A 220 -11.97 -13.26 -17.85
C THR A 220 -11.02 -13.90 -16.86
N GLN A 221 -9.92 -13.20 -16.59
CA GLN A 221 -8.93 -13.56 -15.59
C GLN A 221 -8.34 -12.29 -14.97
N THR A 222 -7.75 -12.40 -13.79
CA THR A 222 -6.98 -11.32 -13.17
C THR A 222 -5.74 -11.01 -14.00
N THR A 223 -5.24 -9.78 -13.89
CA THR A 223 -3.90 -9.46 -14.42
C THR A 223 -2.81 -10.17 -13.60
N GLU A 224 -1.59 -10.15 -14.13
CA GLU A 224 -0.44 -10.74 -13.44
C GLU A 224 -0.04 -9.86 -12.26
N GLY A 225 -0.33 -10.33 -11.05
CA GLY A 225 0.03 -9.64 -9.82
C GLY A 225 -1.16 -8.98 -9.12
N TYR A 226 -0.90 -8.49 -7.93
CA TYR A 226 -1.87 -7.83 -7.08
C TYR A 226 -1.13 -6.93 -6.08
N ASN A 227 -1.89 -6.03 -5.46
CA ASN A 227 -1.42 -5.24 -4.33
C ASN A 227 -2.52 -5.13 -3.27
N TYR A 228 -2.25 -4.36 -2.22
CA TYR A 228 -3.17 -4.13 -1.13
C TYR A 228 -3.50 -2.65 -1.00
N LEU A 229 -4.72 -2.34 -0.59
CA LEU A 229 -5.19 -0.98 -0.32
C LEU A 229 -5.85 -0.93 1.06
N SER A 230 -5.49 0.05 1.89
CA SER A 230 -6.21 0.31 3.14
C SER A 230 -7.38 1.24 2.85
N ILE A 231 -8.60 0.79 3.12
CA ILE A 231 -9.82 1.59 2.99
C ILE A 231 -10.58 1.54 4.32
N GLY A 232 -10.65 2.67 5.01
CA GLY A 232 -11.07 2.68 6.41
C GLY A 232 -10.03 1.97 7.28
N ASN A 233 -10.47 0.98 8.07
CA ASN A 233 -9.61 0.12 8.88
C ASN A 233 -9.40 -1.28 8.27
N ASP A 234 -9.93 -1.55 7.08
CA ASP A 234 -9.79 -2.86 6.43
C ASP A 234 -8.74 -2.81 5.31
N ILE A 235 -8.04 -3.93 5.13
CA ILE A 235 -7.23 -4.19 3.95
C ILE A 235 -8.07 -4.79 2.80
N TYR A 236 -7.84 -4.27 1.60
CA TYR A 236 -8.44 -4.75 0.36
C TYR A 236 -7.38 -5.32 -0.56
N LEU A 237 -7.65 -6.49 -1.13
CA LEU A 237 -6.90 -7.01 -2.27
C LEU A 237 -7.27 -6.20 -3.53
N TYR A 238 -6.26 -5.71 -4.24
CA TYR A 238 -6.39 -5.00 -5.50
C TYR A 238 -5.74 -5.78 -6.65
N THR A 239 -6.48 -6.00 -7.74
CA THR A 239 -5.96 -6.58 -8.98
C THR A 239 -6.80 -6.15 -10.19
N GLY A 240 -6.21 -6.07 -11.37
CA GLY A 240 -6.91 -5.82 -12.63
C GLY A 240 -7.62 -7.07 -13.14
N VAL A 241 -8.56 -6.89 -14.07
CA VAL A 241 -9.26 -7.97 -14.76
C VAL A 241 -9.15 -7.77 -16.27
N THR A 242 -8.69 -8.80 -16.98
CA THR A 242 -8.56 -8.80 -18.44
C THR A 242 -9.28 -9.99 -19.08
N SER A 243 -9.41 -9.95 -20.40
CA SER A 243 -9.86 -11.04 -21.25
C SER A 243 -8.79 -12.14 -21.29
N ALA A 244 -9.19 -13.41 -21.19
CA ALA A 244 -8.23 -14.52 -21.29
C ALA A 244 -7.65 -14.72 -22.70
N ASN A 245 -8.08 -13.92 -23.69
CA ASN A 245 -7.60 -13.97 -25.07
C ASN A 245 -6.39 -13.03 -25.33
N ALA A 246 -5.70 -12.58 -24.28
CA ALA A 246 -4.46 -11.79 -24.32
C ALA A 246 -4.62 -10.36 -24.88
N ASP A 247 -5.60 -9.62 -24.37
CA ASP A 247 -5.74 -8.20 -24.65
C ASP A 247 -4.88 -7.39 -23.65
N GLU A 248 -4.09 -6.40 -24.13
CA GLU A 248 -3.32 -5.46 -23.28
C GLU A 248 -4.22 -4.43 -22.55
N SER A 249 -5.53 -4.70 -22.47
CA SER A 249 -6.52 -3.84 -21.85
C SER A 249 -7.12 -4.49 -20.61
N ASN A 250 -7.32 -3.66 -19.58
CA ASN A 250 -8.13 -3.98 -18.43
C ASN A 250 -9.60 -3.71 -18.75
N LEU A 251 -10.45 -4.65 -18.36
CA LEU A 251 -11.91 -4.58 -18.40
C LEU A 251 -12.48 -4.02 -17.08
N GLY A 252 -11.61 -3.75 -16.11
CA GLY A 252 -11.94 -3.25 -14.79
C GLY A 252 -10.99 -3.77 -13.74
N PHE A 253 -11.31 -3.48 -12.49
CA PHE A 253 -10.49 -3.74 -11.32
C PHE A 253 -11.30 -4.41 -10.23
N ILE A 254 -10.69 -5.32 -9.49
CA ILE A 254 -11.31 -5.97 -8.35
C ILE A 254 -10.73 -5.38 -7.07
N LEU A 255 -11.64 -5.02 -6.16
CA LEU A 255 -11.35 -4.85 -4.75
C LEU A 255 -12.07 -5.93 -3.97
N GLU A 256 -11.34 -6.73 -3.20
CA GLU A 256 -11.92 -7.64 -2.21
C GLU A 256 -11.54 -7.18 -0.81
N ASN A 257 -12.51 -6.99 0.07
CA ASN A 257 -12.25 -6.81 1.49
C ASN A 257 -11.72 -8.13 2.07
N MET A 258 -10.47 -8.16 2.54
CA MET A 258 -9.83 -9.42 2.96
C MET A 258 -10.32 -9.94 4.32
N ARG A 259 -11.11 -9.16 5.07
CA ARG A 259 -11.75 -9.60 6.31
C ARG A 259 -13.15 -10.18 6.04
N THR A 260 -13.96 -9.48 5.24
CA THR A 260 -15.36 -9.89 4.98
C THR A 260 -15.53 -10.81 3.78
N GLY A 261 -14.60 -10.77 2.82
CA GLY A 261 -14.67 -11.52 1.55
C GLY A 261 -15.60 -10.88 0.52
N GLU A 262 -16.02 -9.63 0.74
CA GLU A 262 -16.85 -8.91 -0.23
C GLU A 262 -16.02 -8.48 -1.45
N ILE A 263 -16.38 -9.02 -2.62
CA ILE A 263 -15.69 -8.74 -3.89
C ILE A 263 -16.52 -7.73 -4.72
N THR A 264 -15.90 -6.61 -5.07
CA THR A 264 -16.46 -5.61 -5.98
C THR A 264 -15.58 -5.47 -7.22
N LYS A 265 -16.17 -5.59 -8.42
CA LYS A 265 -15.52 -5.26 -9.68
C LYS A 265 -15.96 -3.87 -10.13
N TYR A 266 -15.00 -2.97 -10.31
CA TYR A 266 -15.19 -1.65 -10.89
C TYR A 266 -14.88 -1.70 -12.37
N ASN A 267 -15.89 -1.49 -13.20
CA ASN A 267 -15.73 -1.49 -14.65
C ASN A 267 -15.02 -0.20 -15.09
N LEU A 268 -13.88 -0.38 -15.76
CA LEU A 268 -13.06 0.68 -16.31
C LEU A 268 -12.22 0.11 -17.45
N ALA A 269 -12.40 0.65 -18.65
CA ALA A 269 -11.53 0.33 -19.78
C ALA A 269 -10.24 1.13 -19.65
N SER A 270 -9.12 0.44 -19.45
CA SER A 270 -7.82 1.06 -19.21
C SER A 270 -6.67 0.19 -19.74
N ALA A 271 -5.45 0.71 -19.70
CA ALA A 271 -4.26 -0.11 -19.86
C ALA A 271 -4.13 -1.11 -18.69
N THR A 272 -3.49 -2.25 -18.96
CA THR A 272 -3.12 -3.20 -17.88
C THR A 272 -2.06 -2.59 -16.95
N GLU A 273 -1.95 -3.14 -15.75
CA GLU A 273 -0.88 -2.79 -14.82
C GLU A 273 0.51 -2.97 -15.45
N GLU A 274 0.73 -4.02 -16.24
CA GLU A 274 2.02 -4.24 -16.90
C GLU A 274 2.31 -3.19 -17.97
N SER A 275 1.31 -2.80 -18.77
CA SER A 275 1.44 -1.70 -19.73
C SER A 275 1.75 -0.36 -19.04
N ALA A 276 1.14 -0.10 -17.88
CA ALA A 276 1.42 1.09 -17.08
C ALA A 276 2.85 1.07 -16.50
N ARG A 277 3.32 -0.09 -16.02
CA ARG A 277 4.72 -0.27 -15.59
C ARG A 277 5.70 -0.01 -16.71
N ALA A 278 5.47 -0.60 -17.88
CA ALA A 278 6.33 -0.40 -19.05
C ALA A 278 6.39 1.07 -19.47
N SER A 279 5.26 1.79 -19.39
CA SER A 279 5.22 3.23 -19.68
C SER A 279 6.03 4.05 -18.66
N ALA A 280 5.88 3.75 -17.36
CA ALA A 280 6.65 4.40 -16.31
C ALA A 280 8.16 4.12 -16.42
N GLU A 281 8.55 2.86 -16.67
CA GLU A 281 9.95 2.49 -16.92
C GLU A 281 10.51 3.18 -18.18
N GLY A 282 9.69 3.32 -19.23
CA GLY A 282 10.06 4.04 -20.45
C GLY A 282 10.35 5.52 -20.21
N ALA A 283 9.65 6.18 -19.28
CA ALA A 283 9.86 7.58 -18.93
C ALA A 283 11.17 7.85 -18.20
N VAL A 284 11.82 6.81 -17.63
CA VAL A 284 13.11 6.88 -16.92
C VAL A 284 14.09 5.82 -17.43
N GLN A 285 13.99 5.47 -18.72
CA GLN A 285 14.74 4.37 -19.31
C GLN A 285 16.26 4.52 -19.11
N GLU A 286 16.77 5.76 -19.09
CA GLU A 286 18.17 6.09 -18.86
C GLU A 286 18.68 5.73 -17.47
N LYS A 287 17.79 5.62 -16.47
CA LYS A 287 18.13 5.25 -15.09
C LYS A 287 18.10 3.73 -14.86
N ALA A 288 17.55 2.98 -15.82
CA ALA A 288 17.30 1.54 -15.72
C ALA A 288 16.51 1.17 -14.45
N TYR A 289 15.58 2.03 -14.04
CA TYR A 289 14.72 1.75 -12.88
C TYR A 289 13.64 0.73 -13.23
N LYS A 290 13.18 0.01 -12.20
CA LYS A 290 12.12 -0.99 -12.28
C LYS A 290 10.90 -0.56 -11.50
N ALA A 291 9.74 -0.55 -12.16
CA ALA A 291 8.48 -0.15 -11.55
C ALA A 291 7.94 -1.23 -10.62
N THR A 292 7.46 -0.85 -9.44
CA THR A 292 6.66 -1.71 -8.58
C THR A 292 5.30 -2.01 -9.21
N PHE A 293 4.55 -2.97 -8.64
CA PHE A 293 3.19 -3.24 -9.10
C PHE A 293 2.31 -1.97 -8.92
N PRO A 294 1.67 -1.45 -9.98
CA PRO A 294 0.86 -0.26 -9.92
C PRO A 294 -0.34 -0.40 -8.99
N ILE A 295 -0.69 0.71 -8.37
CA ILE A 295 -1.92 0.85 -7.60
C ILE A 295 -2.82 1.83 -8.33
N LEU A 296 -4.06 1.43 -8.61
CA LEU A 296 -5.05 2.36 -9.14
C LEU A 296 -5.54 3.28 -8.01
N VAL A 297 -5.45 4.58 -8.25
CA VAL A 297 -5.97 5.63 -7.39
C VAL A 297 -7.00 6.46 -8.14
N ASN A 298 -8.01 6.92 -7.41
CA ASN A 298 -8.99 7.88 -7.88
C ASN A 298 -8.62 9.27 -7.34
N LEU A 299 -7.99 10.09 -8.19
CA LEU A 299 -7.68 11.50 -7.89
C LEU A 299 -8.61 12.39 -8.71
N ASN A 300 -9.52 13.10 -8.06
CA ASN A 300 -10.49 13.99 -8.70
C ASN A 300 -11.27 13.32 -9.85
N ASP A 301 -11.79 12.13 -9.59
CA ASP A 301 -12.57 11.31 -10.53
C ASP A 301 -11.77 10.87 -11.78
N LYS A 302 -10.44 10.97 -11.72
CA LYS A 302 -9.52 10.44 -12.72
C LYS A 302 -8.85 9.15 -12.23
N PRO A 303 -8.91 8.07 -13.02
CA PRO A 303 -8.19 6.84 -12.72
C PRO A 303 -6.71 6.97 -13.08
N LEU A 304 -5.84 6.89 -12.08
CA LEU A 304 -4.40 7.01 -12.26
C LEU A 304 -3.71 5.83 -11.59
N TYR A 305 -2.65 5.34 -12.21
CA TYR A 305 -1.76 4.37 -11.61
C TYR A 305 -0.61 5.08 -10.91
N ILE A 306 -0.40 4.79 -9.63
CA ILE A 306 0.78 5.21 -8.88
C ILE A 306 1.69 4.01 -8.62
N MET A 307 2.99 4.21 -8.79
CA MET A 307 4.01 3.18 -8.56
C MET A 307 5.35 3.78 -8.13
N GLY A 308 6.13 3.00 -7.39
CA GLY A 308 7.51 3.32 -7.08
C GLY A 308 8.45 2.84 -8.19
N LEU A 309 9.51 3.60 -8.45
CA LEU A 309 10.58 3.29 -9.40
C LEU A 309 11.84 2.94 -8.60
N LYS A 310 12.29 1.70 -8.73
CA LYS A 310 13.40 1.13 -7.95
C LYS A 310 14.69 1.06 -8.74
N ASP A 311 15.81 1.32 -8.09
CA ASP A 311 17.12 1.02 -8.64
C ASP A 311 17.43 -0.49 -8.65
N ASN A 312 18.59 -0.88 -9.19
CA ASN A 312 19.04 -2.28 -9.19
C ASN A 312 19.33 -2.84 -7.78
N ALA A 313 19.50 -1.98 -6.78
CA ALA A 313 19.57 -2.40 -5.38
C ALA A 313 18.19 -2.67 -4.78
N GLY A 314 17.11 -2.42 -5.55
CA GLY A 314 15.71 -2.55 -5.15
C GLY A 314 15.27 -1.52 -4.13
N LEU A 315 15.86 -0.33 -4.17
CA LEU A 315 15.42 0.82 -3.39
C LEU A 315 14.59 1.76 -4.26
N VAL A 316 13.43 2.17 -3.77
CA VAL A 316 12.62 3.20 -4.43
C VAL A 316 13.40 4.52 -4.43
N LYS A 317 13.54 5.13 -5.62
CA LYS A 317 14.24 6.39 -5.86
C LYS A 317 13.32 7.50 -6.33
N GLU A 318 12.32 7.12 -7.12
CA GLU A 318 11.35 8.02 -7.72
C GLU A 318 9.97 7.37 -7.72
N TYR A 319 8.95 8.14 -8.04
CA TYR A 319 7.57 7.71 -8.16
C TYR A 319 7.04 8.12 -9.52
N ALA A 320 6.15 7.30 -10.07
CA ALA A 320 5.47 7.57 -11.32
C ALA A 320 3.95 7.59 -11.12
N LEU A 321 3.31 8.52 -11.81
CA LEU A 321 1.87 8.60 -11.98
C LEU A 321 1.57 8.43 -13.47
N VAL A 322 0.76 7.44 -13.81
CA VAL A 322 0.40 7.10 -15.19
C VAL A 322 -1.12 7.19 -15.33
N ASP A 323 -1.62 7.90 -16.33
CA ASP A 323 -3.07 7.91 -16.61
C ASP A 323 -3.53 6.50 -17.02
N ALA A 324 -4.58 5.97 -16.37
CA ALA A 324 -4.99 4.60 -16.64
C ALA A 324 -5.56 4.43 -18.07
N VAL A 325 -6.18 5.47 -18.62
CA VAL A 325 -6.79 5.46 -19.96
C VAL A 325 -5.76 5.90 -21.01
N GLU A 326 -5.11 7.03 -20.76
CA GLU A 326 -4.06 7.59 -21.63
C GLU A 326 -2.67 7.24 -21.09
N TYR A 327 -2.33 5.96 -21.03
CA TYR A 327 -1.11 5.44 -20.37
C TYR A 327 0.23 5.98 -20.88
N GLN A 328 0.25 6.73 -21.98
CA GLN A 328 1.42 7.49 -22.45
C GLN A 328 1.68 8.75 -21.62
N ASN A 329 0.68 9.24 -20.89
CA ASN A 329 0.79 10.35 -19.96
C ASN A 329 1.41 9.88 -18.64
N VAL A 330 2.73 10.08 -18.53
CA VAL A 330 3.50 9.74 -17.34
C VAL A 330 4.02 11.02 -16.68
N ILE A 331 3.91 11.10 -15.36
CA ILE A 331 4.58 12.10 -14.53
C ILE A 331 5.54 11.35 -13.62
N VAL A 332 6.78 11.85 -13.50
CA VAL A 332 7.79 11.29 -12.60
C VAL A 332 8.29 12.37 -11.64
N ALA A 333 8.50 11.99 -10.40
CA ALA A 333 9.00 12.87 -9.35
C ALA A 333 9.78 12.10 -8.28
N ALA A 334 10.60 12.80 -7.50
CA ALA A 334 11.39 12.17 -6.44
C ALA A 334 10.54 11.84 -5.21
N THR A 335 9.43 12.55 -5.00
CA THR A 335 8.49 12.32 -3.90
C THR A 335 7.04 12.28 -4.39
N VAL A 336 6.16 11.64 -3.62
CA VAL A 336 4.73 11.60 -3.90
C VAL A 336 4.13 13.02 -3.87
N ASP A 337 4.53 13.87 -2.92
CA ASP A 337 4.04 15.26 -2.86
C ASP A 337 4.38 16.06 -4.13
N GLU A 338 5.60 15.89 -4.65
CA GLU A 338 6.03 16.53 -5.89
C GLU A 338 5.25 15.95 -7.09
N LEU A 339 4.99 14.63 -7.09
CA LEU A 339 4.20 13.94 -8.11
C LEU A 339 2.78 14.51 -8.20
N LEU A 340 2.12 14.63 -7.05
CA LEU A 340 0.77 15.19 -6.94
C LEU A 340 0.76 16.66 -7.36
N SER A 341 1.71 17.45 -6.89
CA SER A 341 1.84 18.86 -7.26
C SER A 341 1.98 19.05 -8.77
N LYS A 342 2.82 18.23 -9.43
CA LYS A 342 2.97 18.25 -10.89
C LYS A 342 1.68 17.84 -11.60
N TYR A 343 0.98 16.82 -11.11
CA TYR A 343 -0.29 16.39 -11.68
C TYR A 343 -1.34 17.48 -11.59
N ALA A 344 -1.46 18.12 -10.43
CA ALA A 344 -2.42 19.18 -10.20
C ALA A 344 -2.16 20.41 -11.08
N ASN A 345 -0.91 20.87 -11.14
CA ASN A 345 -0.52 21.97 -12.02
C ASN A 345 -0.78 21.66 -13.50
N LYS A 346 -0.55 20.42 -13.94
CA LYS A 346 -0.81 20.00 -15.32
C LYS A 346 -2.31 19.99 -15.66
N ASN A 347 -3.18 19.75 -14.69
CA ASN A 347 -4.62 19.57 -14.87
C ASN A 347 -5.45 20.73 -14.31
N ASP A 348 -4.82 21.84 -13.91
CA ASP A 348 -5.47 23.00 -13.30
C ASP A 348 -6.36 22.62 -12.10
N LEU A 349 -5.85 21.70 -11.26
CA LEU A 349 -6.53 21.21 -10.06
C LEU A 349 -6.00 21.94 -8.83
N ASP A 350 -6.89 22.43 -7.97
CA ASP A 350 -6.52 22.90 -6.64
C ASP A 350 -6.25 21.69 -5.72
N LEU A 351 -4.99 21.51 -5.30
CA LEU A 351 -4.64 20.60 -4.21
C LEU A 351 -4.83 21.32 -2.88
N ASP A 352 -6.09 21.54 -2.52
CA ASP A 352 -6.44 22.13 -1.24
C ASP A 352 -6.63 21.06 -0.17
N ASN A 353 -5.64 20.96 0.72
CA ASN A 353 -5.78 20.32 2.05
C ASN A 353 -4.82 20.89 3.11
N GLU A 354 -4.23 22.08 2.88
CA GLU A 354 -3.68 22.87 3.99
C GLU A 354 -4.59 24.08 4.16
N THR A 355 -4.99 24.39 5.40
CA THR A 355 -5.66 25.66 5.72
C THR A 355 -4.83 26.81 5.19
N VAL A 356 -5.27 27.37 4.08
CA VAL A 356 -4.60 28.46 3.41
C VAL A 356 -5.03 29.77 4.05
N GLU A 357 -4.12 30.42 4.76
CA GLU A 357 -4.39 31.78 5.25
C GLU A 357 -4.28 32.75 4.06
N SER A 358 -5.38 33.48 3.78
CA SER A 358 -5.33 34.58 2.83
C SER A 358 -4.59 35.75 3.46
N ILE A 359 -3.55 36.23 2.76
CA ILE A 359 -2.80 37.40 3.15
C ILE A 359 -3.02 38.53 2.15
N LYS A 360 -3.14 39.75 2.69
CA LYS A 360 -3.09 41.00 1.93
C LYS A 360 -2.08 41.91 2.62
N GLY A 361 -1.27 42.59 1.85
CA GLY A 361 -0.27 43.49 2.42
C GLY A 361 0.45 44.31 1.38
N VAL A 362 1.32 45.18 1.86
CA VAL A 362 2.20 46.02 1.05
C VAL A 362 3.62 45.47 1.14
N VAL A 363 4.27 45.29 0.00
CA VAL A 363 5.64 44.81 -0.07
C VAL A 363 6.60 45.91 0.41
N SER A 364 7.29 45.67 1.52
CA SER A 364 8.23 46.62 2.12
C SER A 364 9.69 46.44 1.69
N ASP A 365 10.06 45.22 1.30
CA ASP A 365 11.38 44.86 0.79
C ASP A 365 11.22 43.64 -0.11
N LEU A 366 11.98 43.60 -1.21
CA LEU A 366 11.92 42.57 -2.24
C LEU A 366 13.33 42.14 -2.63
N LYS A 367 13.57 40.83 -2.59
CA LYS A 367 14.81 40.19 -3.05
C LYS A 367 14.48 38.93 -3.83
N SER A 368 15.39 38.48 -4.67
CA SER A 368 15.27 37.16 -5.32
C SER A 368 16.55 36.36 -5.10
N ALA A 369 16.40 35.04 -5.09
CA ALA A 369 17.52 34.10 -5.08
C ALA A 369 17.16 32.86 -5.88
N VAL A 370 18.17 32.22 -6.48
CA VAL A 370 18.02 30.93 -7.13
C VAL A 370 18.20 29.83 -6.09
N ILE A 371 17.17 29.02 -5.86
CA ILE A 371 17.20 27.89 -4.93
C ILE A 371 16.88 26.62 -5.71
N LYS A 372 17.85 25.70 -5.80
CA LYS A 372 17.70 24.41 -6.51
C LYS A 372 17.22 24.56 -7.97
N GLY A 373 17.62 25.62 -8.66
CA GLY A 373 17.25 25.89 -10.05
C GLY A 373 16.01 26.75 -10.24
N ASP A 374 15.20 26.94 -9.19
CA ASP A 374 14.02 27.82 -9.23
C ASP A 374 14.39 29.24 -8.80
N THR A 375 13.85 30.25 -9.50
CA THR A 375 13.90 31.65 -9.01
C THR A 375 12.82 31.85 -7.96
N VAL A 376 13.24 32.19 -6.73
CA VAL A 376 12.35 32.44 -5.60
C VAL A 376 12.45 33.92 -5.20
N TYR A 377 11.31 34.59 -5.18
CA TYR A 377 11.17 35.94 -4.66
C TYR A 377 10.88 35.89 -3.15
N PHE A 378 11.59 36.72 -2.41
CA PHE A 378 11.44 36.95 -0.98
C PHE A 378 10.93 38.36 -0.79
N PHE A 379 9.79 38.50 -0.12
CA PHE A 379 9.23 39.81 0.15
C PHE A 379 8.80 39.94 1.60
N LYS A 380 8.92 41.16 2.14
CA LYS A 380 8.65 41.44 3.55
C LYS A 380 7.35 42.21 3.71
N VAL A 381 6.47 41.73 4.57
CA VAL A 381 5.16 42.32 4.88
C VAL A 381 5.03 42.35 6.40
N ASP A 382 4.78 43.53 6.98
CA ASP A 382 4.64 43.73 8.43
C ASP A 382 5.75 43.07 9.27
N GLY A 383 6.98 43.11 8.77
CA GLY A 383 8.16 42.55 9.43
C GLY A 383 8.37 41.04 9.24
N LYS A 384 7.41 40.32 8.63
CA LYS A 384 7.51 38.89 8.31
C LYS A 384 7.94 38.66 6.86
N ILE A 385 8.75 37.63 6.63
CA ILE A 385 9.28 37.28 5.30
C ILE A 385 8.41 36.17 4.69
N TYR A 386 7.98 36.43 3.46
CA TYR A 386 7.24 35.52 2.62
C TYR A 386 8.06 35.15 1.38
N LYS A 387 7.79 33.98 0.81
CA LYS A 387 8.51 33.41 -0.33
C LYS A 387 7.51 33.05 -1.42
N VAL A 388 7.86 33.24 -2.68
CA VAL A 388 7.03 32.83 -3.81
C VAL A 388 7.92 32.45 -4.99
N LYS A 389 7.62 31.33 -5.64
CA LYS A 389 8.36 30.93 -6.84
C LYS A 389 7.92 31.79 -8.02
N ALA A 390 8.85 32.15 -8.90
CA ALA A 390 8.55 32.92 -10.11
C ALA A 390 7.44 32.27 -10.97
N SER A 391 7.33 30.94 -10.94
CA SER A 391 6.31 30.17 -11.66
C SER A 391 4.87 30.35 -11.15
N VAL A 392 4.67 31.03 -10.01
CA VAL A 392 3.34 31.21 -9.39
C VAL A 392 2.55 32.35 -10.02
N SER A 393 3.23 33.38 -10.55
CA SER A 393 2.57 34.52 -11.18
C SER A 393 3.55 35.28 -12.08
N ASP A 394 3.09 35.62 -13.28
CA ASP A 394 3.83 36.45 -14.24
C ASP A 394 4.02 37.90 -13.76
N ASP A 395 3.31 38.32 -12.70
CA ASP A 395 3.45 39.66 -12.11
C ASP A 395 4.73 39.78 -11.26
N LEU A 396 5.29 38.65 -10.78
CA LEU A 396 6.39 38.64 -9.81
C LEU A 396 7.68 39.31 -10.29
N PRO A 397 8.12 39.14 -11.56
CA PRO A 397 9.26 39.88 -12.09
C PRO A 397 9.08 41.40 -12.12
N TYR A 398 7.84 41.88 -12.06
CA TYR A 398 7.47 43.29 -12.12
C TYR A 398 7.03 43.86 -10.76
N LEU A 399 7.11 43.05 -9.70
CA LEU A 399 6.74 43.48 -8.36
C LEU A 399 7.72 44.53 -7.84
N GLU A 400 7.19 45.63 -7.31
CA GLU A 400 7.97 46.73 -6.74
C GLU A 400 7.65 46.95 -5.26
N ASN A 401 8.62 47.52 -4.53
CA ASN A 401 8.39 47.96 -3.14
C ASN A 401 7.28 49.01 -3.12
N GLY A 402 6.32 48.85 -2.21
CA GLY A 402 5.15 49.72 -2.06
C GLY A 402 3.90 49.24 -2.78
N GLN A 403 3.98 48.17 -3.59
CA GLN A 403 2.80 47.59 -4.22
C GLN A 403 2.01 46.71 -3.25
N SER A 404 0.68 46.79 -3.37
CA SER A 404 -0.23 45.90 -2.66
C SER A 404 -0.36 44.59 -3.41
N PHE A 405 -0.47 43.49 -2.66
CA PHE A 405 -0.76 42.19 -3.22
C PHE A 405 -1.85 41.48 -2.40
N GLU A 406 -2.46 40.48 -3.02
CA GLU A 406 -3.20 39.44 -2.32
C GLU A 406 -2.67 38.07 -2.71
N GLY A 407 -2.69 37.15 -1.76
CA GLY A 407 -2.21 35.80 -1.99
C GLY A 407 -2.61 34.85 -0.89
N GLN A 408 -2.18 33.61 -1.08
CA GLN A 408 -2.52 32.48 -0.24
C GLN A 408 -1.25 31.87 0.33
N VAL A 409 -1.12 31.83 1.66
CA VAL A 409 0.08 31.35 2.34
C VAL A 409 -0.04 29.86 2.61
N GLY A 410 0.91 29.09 2.12
CA GLY A 410 1.17 27.70 2.49
C GLY A 410 2.34 27.55 3.46
N LYS A 411 2.86 26.33 3.55
CA LYS A 411 3.94 25.96 4.47
C LYS A 411 5.19 26.85 4.37
N ASP A 412 5.84 27.10 5.51
CA ASP A 412 7.07 27.90 5.64
C ASP A 412 6.99 29.31 5.03
N ASN A 413 5.80 29.92 5.00
CA ASN A 413 5.49 31.21 4.38
C ASN A 413 5.70 31.23 2.85
N TYR A 414 5.59 30.09 2.17
CA TYR A 414 5.52 30.06 0.72
C TYR A 414 4.12 30.40 0.24
N LEU A 415 3.99 31.33 -0.72
CA LEU A 415 2.71 31.63 -1.32
C LEU A 415 2.39 30.65 -2.45
N LYS A 416 1.16 30.16 -2.43
CA LYS A 416 0.55 29.34 -3.48
C LYS A 416 -0.03 30.16 -4.61
N THR A 417 -0.60 31.33 -4.28
CA THR A 417 -1.11 32.30 -5.26
C THR A 417 -0.55 33.68 -4.96
N PHE A 418 -0.36 34.48 -6.00
CA PHE A 418 0.11 35.85 -5.88
C PHE A 418 -0.50 36.72 -6.97
N LYS A 419 -1.14 37.82 -6.57
CA LYS A 419 -1.71 38.79 -7.49
C LYS A 419 -1.43 40.20 -6.99
N VAL A 420 -0.86 41.03 -7.87
CA VAL A 420 -0.65 42.46 -7.59
C VAL A 420 -2.00 43.19 -7.70
N LYS A 421 -2.23 44.15 -6.80
CA LYS A 421 -3.43 44.99 -6.78
C LYS A 421 -3.16 46.40 -7.28
#